data_AF-A0AA88SWP2-F1
#
_entry.id   AF-A0AA88SWP2-F1
#
_cell.length_a   1.000
_cell.length_b   1.000
_cell.length_c   1.000
_cell.angle_alpha   90.00
_cell.angle_beta   90.00
_cell.angle_gamma   90.00
#
_symmetry.space_group_name_H-M   'P 1'
#
loop_
_entity.id
_entity.type
_entity.pdbx_description
1 polymer ?
#
loop_
_entity_poly.entity_id
_entity_poly.type
_entity_poly.pdbx_seq_one_letter_code
_entity_poly.pdbx_strand_id
1 'polypeptide(L)'
;MEQYLRIALWMFLLMGYLQARPTISSDLCFECLREVSCEQNVTFISPTNVKDKCYNAALKSFENGLFHAKKNCSDENARMDDTLHTLPTMKHYKTKHSPDANSTECKWENEASRKQFANFVNDFEDFIQRLLTNQA
;
A
#
# COMPACT_ATOMS: atom_id res chain seq x y z
N MET A 1 -37.31 25.88 -19.67
CA MET A 1 -36.08 25.16 -20.10
C MET A 1 -34.96 25.19 -19.06
N GLU A 2 -34.81 26.26 -18.27
CA GLU A 2 -33.70 26.40 -17.31
C GLU A 2 -33.69 25.39 -16.15
N GLN A 3 -34.87 25.00 -15.63
CA GLN A 3 -34.94 24.04 -14.50
C GLN A 3 -34.43 22.64 -14.88
N TYR A 4 -34.71 22.17 -16.09
CA TYR A 4 -34.25 20.87 -16.58
C TYR A 4 -32.73 20.85 -16.81
N LEU A 5 -32.18 21.97 -17.32
CA LEU A 5 -30.73 22.15 -17.47
C LEU A 5 -30.01 22.11 -16.12
N ARG A 6 -30.58 22.77 -15.09
CA ARG A 6 -30.01 22.77 -13.75
C ARG A 6 -29.99 21.37 -13.14
N ILE A 7 -31.08 20.60 -13.27
CA ILE A 7 -31.15 19.22 -12.76
C ILE A 7 -30.15 18.30 -13.49
N ALA A 8 -30.03 18.44 -14.81
CA ALA A 8 -29.07 17.66 -15.59
C ALA A 8 -27.62 17.91 -15.17
N LEU A 9 -27.25 19.17 -14.88
CA LEU A 9 -25.93 19.54 -14.35
C LEU A 9 -25.65 18.88 -12.99
N TRP A 10 -26.61 18.90 -12.06
CA TRP A 10 -26.45 18.24 -10.76
C TRP A 10 -26.30 16.72 -10.89
N MET A 11 -27.08 16.09 -11.77
CA MET A 11 -27.00 14.65 -12.02
C MET A 11 -25.67 14.27 -12.66
N PHE A 12 -25.15 15.07 -13.59
CA PHE A 12 -23.86 14.81 -14.24
C PHE A 12 -22.69 14.96 -13.27
N LEU A 13 -22.73 15.98 -12.40
CA LEU A 13 -21.75 16.15 -11.33
C LEU A 13 -21.81 14.97 -10.35
N LEU A 14 -23.00 14.58 -9.88
CA LEU A 14 -23.16 13.42 -8.99
C LEU A 14 -22.67 12.12 -9.64
N MET A 15 -22.96 11.89 -10.93
CA MET A 15 -22.47 10.72 -11.64
C MET A 15 -20.95 10.72 -11.79
N GLY A 16 -20.34 11.88 -12.03
CA GLY A 16 -18.88 12.04 -12.06
C GLY A 16 -18.22 11.75 -10.70
N TYR A 17 -18.83 12.22 -9.61
CA TYR A 17 -18.38 11.91 -8.25
C TYR A 17 -18.53 10.42 -7.91
N LEU A 18 -19.62 9.76 -8.33
CA LEU A 18 -19.80 8.32 -8.10
C LEU A 18 -18.91 7.43 -8.99
N GLN A 19 -18.45 7.93 -10.14
CA GLN A 19 -17.52 7.20 -11.02
C GLN A 19 -16.05 7.36 -10.62
N ALA A 20 -15.74 8.21 -9.63
CA ALA A 20 -14.40 8.25 -9.04
C ALA A 20 -14.13 6.90 -8.38
N ARG A 21 -13.30 6.07 -9.04
CA ARG A 21 -12.87 4.80 -8.46
C ARG A 21 -12.09 5.09 -7.18
N PRO A 22 -12.41 4.45 -6.04
CA PRO A 22 -11.61 4.60 -4.85
C PRO A 22 -10.17 4.20 -5.18
N THR A 23 -9.24 5.10 -4.89
CA THR A 23 -7.81 4.82 -5.05
C THR A 23 -7.39 3.92 -3.90
N ILE A 24 -6.82 2.76 -4.22
CA ILE A 24 -6.32 1.78 -3.24
C ILE A 24 -5.40 2.42 -2.17
N SER A 25 -4.72 3.52 -2.50
CA SER A 25 -3.89 4.30 -1.58
C SER A 25 -4.64 4.97 -0.42
N SER A 26 -5.93 5.32 -0.59
CA SER A 26 -6.72 5.97 0.47
C SER A 26 -7.15 5.00 1.57
N ASP A 27 -7.21 3.70 1.27
CA ASP A 27 -7.68 2.69 2.22
C ASP A 27 -6.58 2.23 3.19
N LEU A 28 -5.30 2.44 2.86
CA LEU A 28 -4.17 1.95 3.66
C LEU A 28 -3.75 2.88 4.82
N CYS A 29 -4.29 4.09 4.91
CA CYS A 29 -3.92 5.14 5.88
C CYS A 29 -2.45 5.07 6.36
N PHE A 30 -1.48 5.34 5.48
CA PHE A 30 -0.05 5.28 5.84
C PHE A 30 0.32 6.25 6.96
N GLU A 31 -0.37 7.38 7.08
CA GLU A 31 -0.24 8.29 8.22
C GLU A 31 -0.60 7.59 9.54
N CYS A 32 -1.69 6.82 9.58
CA CYS A 32 -2.08 6.04 10.74
C CYS A 32 -1.02 4.97 11.09
N LEU A 33 -0.40 4.33 10.10
CA LEU A 33 0.66 3.35 10.34
C LEU A 33 1.91 3.97 10.97
N ARG A 34 2.23 5.24 10.68
CA ARG A 34 3.40 5.91 11.28
C ARG A 34 3.24 6.19 12.77
N GLU A 35 2.00 6.22 13.28
CA GLU A 35 1.71 6.44 14.70
C GLU A 35 2.00 5.20 15.56
N VAL A 36 2.20 4.02 14.94
CA VAL A 36 2.56 2.79 15.64
C VAL A 36 3.90 2.96 16.36
N SER A 37 3.90 2.68 17.65
CA SER A 37 5.07 2.82 18.50
C SER A 37 5.80 1.49 18.64
N CYS A 38 7.07 1.45 18.25
CA CYS A 38 7.94 0.28 18.35
C CYS A 38 9.06 0.52 19.36
N GLU A 39 9.56 -0.55 19.98
CA GLU A 39 10.81 -0.49 20.74
C GLU A 39 12.00 -0.14 19.84
N GLN A 40 13.01 0.55 20.39
CA GLN A 40 14.15 1.09 19.62
C GLN A 40 15.06 0.00 18.99
N ASN A 41 14.96 -1.24 19.47
CA ASN A 41 15.71 -2.40 19.00
C ASN A 41 15.02 -3.10 17.80
N VAL A 42 13.76 -2.78 17.52
CA VAL A 42 13.00 -3.40 16.42
C VAL A 42 13.39 -2.74 15.11
N THR A 43 13.82 -3.56 14.16
CA THR A 43 14.34 -3.08 12.88
C THR A 43 13.70 -3.83 11.73
N PHE A 44 13.55 -3.12 10.62
CA PHE A 44 12.83 -3.60 9.44
C PHE A 44 13.71 -3.48 8.21
N ILE A 45 13.44 -4.35 7.24
CA ILE A 45 14.14 -4.38 5.94
C ILE A 45 13.07 -4.16 4.87
N SER A 46 13.33 -3.21 3.98
CA SER A 46 12.45 -2.93 2.86
C SER A 46 13.07 -3.44 1.54
N PRO A 47 12.26 -3.83 0.55
CA PRO A 47 12.78 -4.07 -0.79
C PRO A 47 13.24 -2.77 -1.46
N THR A 48 14.36 -2.81 -2.19
CA THR A 48 14.85 -1.67 -2.99
C THR A 48 14.82 -1.96 -4.48
N ASN A 49 14.52 -0.93 -5.27
CA ASN A 49 14.55 -1.00 -6.74
C ASN A 49 13.68 -2.14 -7.30
N VAL A 50 12.46 -2.26 -6.79
CA VAL A 50 11.50 -3.29 -7.19
C VAL A 50 11.06 -3.05 -8.62
N LYS A 51 11.43 -3.97 -9.51
CA LYS A 51 10.89 -4.03 -10.88
C LYS A 51 9.48 -4.59 -10.85
N ASP A 52 8.66 -4.34 -11.88
CA ASP A 52 7.27 -4.83 -11.93
C ASP A 52 7.15 -6.35 -11.76
N LYS A 53 8.16 -7.09 -12.23
CA LYS A 53 8.26 -8.55 -12.09
C LYS A 53 8.51 -9.04 -10.66
N CYS A 54 8.79 -8.14 -9.73
CA CYS A 54 9.11 -8.43 -8.32
C CYS A 54 8.01 -8.04 -7.35
N TYR A 55 6.85 -7.63 -7.88
CA TYR A 55 5.76 -7.12 -7.08
C TYR A 55 5.32 -8.07 -5.96
N ASN A 56 5.05 -9.35 -6.27
CA ASN A 56 4.54 -10.28 -5.26
C ASN A 56 5.58 -10.59 -4.18
N ALA A 57 6.85 -10.63 -4.55
CA ALA A 57 7.93 -10.82 -3.61
C ALA A 57 8.04 -9.59 -2.69
N ALA A 58 8.07 -8.39 -3.26
CA ALA A 58 8.17 -7.14 -2.50
C ALA A 58 6.98 -6.96 -1.54
N LEU A 59 5.76 -7.23 -2.02
CA LEU A 59 4.54 -7.19 -1.20
C LEU A 59 4.62 -8.17 -0.03
N LYS A 60 5.10 -9.40 -0.27
CA LYS A 60 5.31 -10.41 0.77
C LYS A 60 6.36 -9.96 1.80
N SER A 61 7.38 -9.22 1.37
CA SER A 61 8.37 -8.64 2.28
C SER A 61 7.75 -7.61 3.21
N PHE A 62 6.91 -6.71 2.67
CA PHE A 62 6.16 -5.75 3.48
C PHE A 62 5.16 -6.43 4.42
N GLU A 63 4.44 -7.45 3.93
CA GLU A 63 3.53 -8.27 4.75
C GLU A 63 4.27 -8.91 5.94
N ASN A 64 5.44 -9.52 5.69
CA ASN A 64 6.26 -10.08 6.75
C ASN A 64 6.78 -9.01 7.73
N GLY A 65 7.14 -7.83 7.23
CA GLY A 65 7.56 -6.69 8.06
C GLY A 65 6.43 -6.20 8.97
N LEU A 66 5.20 -6.12 8.47
CA LEU A 66 4.01 -5.78 9.25
C LEU A 66 3.69 -6.88 10.29
N PHE A 67 3.81 -8.17 9.94
CA PHE A 67 3.69 -9.24 10.92
C PHE A 67 4.76 -9.19 12.01
N HIS A 68 5.98 -8.79 11.66
CA HIS A 68 7.05 -8.57 12.63
C HIS A 68 6.73 -7.38 13.53
N ALA A 69 6.26 -6.26 12.98
CA ALA A 69 5.84 -5.09 13.74
C ALA A 69 4.67 -5.42 14.68
N LYS A 70 3.67 -6.17 14.22
CA LYS A 70 2.53 -6.60 15.05
C LYS A 70 2.95 -7.33 16.32
N LYS A 71 4.06 -8.08 16.27
CA LYS A 71 4.58 -8.83 17.44
C LYS A 71 5.42 -7.99 18.39
N ASN A 72 6.04 -6.92 17.89
CA ASN A 72 7.09 -6.18 18.61
C ASN A 72 6.78 -4.68 18.79
N CYS A 73 5.64 -4.21 18.31
CA CYS A 73 5.20 -2.82 18.38
C CYS A 73 3.80 -2.75 18.99
N SER A 74 3.50 -1.62 19.63
CA SER A 74 2.17 -1.31 20.17
C SER A 74 1.33 -0.62 19.10
N ASP A 75 0.18 -1.22 18.81
CA ASP A 75 -0.80 -0.70 17.85
C ASP A 75 -2.19 -0.73 18.47
N GLU A 76 -2.50 0.33 19.20
CA GLU A 76 -3.74 0.45 19.97
C GLU A 76 -5.00 0.44 19.09
N ASN A 77 -4.86 0.78 17.81
CA ASN A 77 -5.96 0.92 16.88
C ASN A 77 -6.03 -0.23 15.85
N ALA A 78 -5.26 -1.30 16.03
CA ALA A 78 -5.20 -2.46 15.13
C ALA A 78 -4.95 -2.09 13.65
N ARG A 79 -4.22 -0.99 13.39
CA ARG A 79 -3.92 -0.47 12.04
C ARG A 79 -3.14 -1.47 11.19
N MET A 80 -2.24 -2.23 11.81
CA MET A 80 -1.50 -3.28 11.14
C MET A 80 -2.40 -4.42 10.69
N ASP A 81 -3.45 -4.75 11.46
CA ASP A 81 -4.42 -5.78 11.08
C ASP A 81 -5.29 -5.34 9.91
N ASP A 82 -5.78 -4.10 9.92
CA ASP A 82 -6.53 -3.52 8.81
C ASP A 82 -5.69 -3.52 7.51
N THR A 83 -4.42 -3.14 7.62
CA THR A 83 -3.46 -3.13 6.52
C THR A 83 -3.22 -4.55 5.99
N LEU A 84 -2.95 -5.51 6.88
CA LEU A 84 -2.74 -6.92 6.51
C LEU A 84 -3.98 -7.54 5.87
N HIS A 85 -5.19 -7.11 6.25
CA HIS A 85 -6.43 -7.57 5.63
C HIS A 85 -6.61 -7.02 4.20
N THR A 86 -6.06 -5.84 3.92
CA THR A 86 -6.23 -5.15 2.63
C THR A 86 -5.22 -5.61 1.58
N LEU A 87 -4.03 -6.02 2.01
CA LEU A 87 -2.93 -6.46 1.13
C LEU A 87 -3.29 -7.62 0.15
N PRO A 88 -4.02 -8.69 0.57
CA PRO A 88 -4.44 -9.77 -0.33
C PRO A 88 -5.28 -9.27 -1.53
N THR A 89 -6.13 -8.28 -1.30
CA THR A 89 -6.99 -7.68 -2.34
C THR A 89 -6.14 -7.01 -3.42
N MET A 90 -5.06 -6.34 -3.02
CA MET A 90 -4.10 -5.71 -3.95
C MET A 90 -3.27 -6.76 -4.71
N LYS A 91 -2.89 -7.84 -4.04
CA LYS A 91 -2.16 -8.95 -4.67
C LYS A 91 -2.97 -9.58 -5.80
N HIS A 92 -4.26 -9.81 -5.56
CA HIS A 92 -5.16 -10.39 -6.54
C HIS A 92 -5.31 -9.50 -7.77
N TYR A 93 -5.49 -8.18 -7.56
CA TYR A 93 -5.61 -7.22 -8.64
C TYR A 93 -4.37 -7.22 -9.56
N LYS A 94 -3.16 -7.12 -9.00
CA LYS A 94 -1.94 -7.03 -9.81
C LYS A 94 -1.57 -8.35 -10.48
N THR A 95 -1.81 -9.50 -9.83
CA THR A 95 -1.55 -10.82 -10.43
C THR A 95 -2.42 -11.05 -11.68
N LYS A 96 -3.64 -10.51 -11.70
CA LYS A 96 -4.52 -10.55 -12.87
C LYS A 96 -3.99 -9.72 -14.05
N HIS A 97 -3.27 -8.63 -13.79
CA HIS A 97 -2.78 -7.70 -14.81
C HIS A 97 -1.30 -7.87 -15.17
N SER A 98 -0.52 -8.62 -14.37
CA SER A 98 0.90 -8.84 -14.59
C SER A 98 1.33 -10.24 -14.08
N PRO A 99 1.19 -11.29 -14.91
CA PRO A 99 1.45 -12.69 -14.50
C PRO A 99 2.91 -12.97 -14.14
N ASP A 100 3.85 -12.14 -14.63
CA ASP A 100 5.29 -12.28 -14.36
C ASP A 100 5.74 -11.67 -13.01
N ALA A 101 4.80 -11.32 -12.11
CA ALA A 101 5.07 -10.65 -10.83
C ALA A 101 5.79 -11.51 -9.76
N ASN A 102 6.20 -12.74 -10.11
CA ASN A 102 6.84 -13.74 -9.23
C ASN A 102 8.32 -14.01 -9.58
N SER A 103 9.04 -13.04 -10.17
CA SER A 103 10.46 -13.23 -10.44
C SER A 103 11.26 -13.41 -9.14
N THR A 104 12.28 -14.28 -9.19
CA THR A 104 13.25 -14.47 -8.11
C THR A 104 14.42 -13.48 -8.17
N GLU A 105 14.53 -12.68 -9.23
CA GLU A 105 15.61 -11.70 -9.47
C GLU A 105 15.42 -10.38 -8.70
N CYS A 106 14.75 -10.43 -7.55
CA CYS A 106 14.41 -9.24 -6.77
C CYS A 106 15.60 -8.79 -5.92
N LYS A 107 15.85 -7.49 -5.92
CA LYS A 107 16.87 -6.87 -5.07
C LYS A 107 16.24 -6.44 -3.75
N TRP A 108 16.97 -6.69 -2.67
CA TRP A 108 16.55 -6.41 -1.30
C TRP A 108 17.58 -5.50 -0.66
N GLU A 109 17.15 -4.70 0.30
CA GLU A 109 18.09 -4.06 1.20
C GLU A 109 18.86 -5.10 2.02
N ASN A 110 20.14 -4.81 2.22
CA ASN A 110 21.06 -5.61 3.00
C ASN A 110 20.65 -5.53 4.48
N GLU A 111 21.08 -6.48 5.32
CA GLU A 111 20.85 -6.38 6.77
C GLU A 111 21.47 -5.12 7.41
N ALA A 112 22.49 -4.54 6.76
CA ALA A 112 23.12 -3.28 7.18
C ALA A 112 22.22 -2.05 7.02
N SER A 113 21.13 -2.16 6.25
CA SER A 113 20.16 -1.09 5.98
C SER A 113 18.86 -1.29 6.78
N ARG A 114 18.96 -1.90 7.96
CA ARG A 114 17.88 -2.00 8.93
C ARG A 114 17.38 -0.60 9.33
N LYS A 115 16.08 -0.37 9.22
CA LYS A 115 15.43 0.92 9.47
C LYS A 115 14.42 0.82 10.61
N GLN A 116 14.10 1.97 11.20
CA GLN A 116 12.97 2.13 12.12
C GLN A 116 11.64 1.97 11.37
N PHE A 117 10.57 1.65 12.12
CA PHE A 117 9.26 1.36 11.54
C PHE A 117 8.71 2.50 10.67
N ALA A 118 8.82 3.76 11.09
CA ALA A 118 8.34 4.90 10.31
C ALA A 118 8.99 4.98 8.91
N ASN A 119 10.29 4.68 8.82
CA ASN A 119 11.00 4.66 7.53
C ASN A 119 10.57 3.46 6.68
N PHE A 120 10.35 2.31 7.30
CA PHE A 120 9.78 1.14 6.62
C PHE A 120 8.37 1.43 6.05
N VAL A 121 7.54 2.17 6.79
CA VAL A 121 6.21 2.60 6.31
C VAL A 121 6.34 3.57 5.13
N ASN A 122 7.32 4.46 5.12
CA ASN A 122 7.58 5.33 3.96
C ASN A 122 7.98 4.52 2.72
N ASP A 123 8.88 3.54 2.87
CA ASP A 123 9.28 2.67 1.76
C ASP A 123 8.07 1.86 1.24
N PHE A 124 7.15 1.48 2.13
CA PHE A 124 5.93 0.77 1.77
C PHE A 124 4.95 1.68 1.01
N GLU A 125 4.74 2.91 1.47
CA GLU A 125 3.92 3.89 0.76
C GLU A 125 4.47 4.17 -0.64
N ASP A 126 5.76 4.46 -0.76
CA ASP A 126 6.44 4.70 -2.04
C ASP A 126 6.26 3.53 -3.00
N PHE A 127 6.36 2.30 -2.48
CA PHE A 127 6.11 1.09 -3.26
C PHE A 127 4.67 1.05 -3.78
N ILE A 128 3.66 1.22 -2.91
CA ILE A 128 2.25 1.22 -3.32
C ILE A 128 1.95 2.35 -4.33
N GLN A 129 2.45 3.56 -4.10
CA GLN A 129 2.25 4.68 -5.00
C GLN A 129 2.82 4.39 -6.40
N ARG A 130 4.07 3.91 -6.51
CA ARG A 130 4.67 3.53 -7.81
C ARG A 130 3.85 2.50 -8.56
N LEU A 131 3.26 1.55 -7.84
CA LEU A 131 2.44 0.51 -8.45
C LEU A 131 1.14 1.05 -9.03
N LEU A 132 0.56 2.08 -8.40
CA LEU A 132 -0.64 2.77 -8.86
C LEU A 132 -0.32 3.74 -10.00
N THR A 133 0.83 4.43 -9.97
CA THR A 133 1.25 5.34 -11.05
C THR A 133 1.63 4.60 -12.32
N ASN A 134 2.28 3.43 -12.23
CA ASN A 134 2.58 2.58 -13.39
C ASN A 134 1.34 1.90 -14.02
N GLN A 135 0.13 2.18 -13.51
CA GLN A 135 -1.14 1.69 -14.06
C GLN A 135 -1.91 2.74 -14.88
N ALA A 136 -1.48 4.00 -14.89
CA ALA A 136 -2.05 5.09 -15.68
C ALA A 136 -1.31 5.26 -17.02
#